data_AF-A0A926B6U2-F1
#
_entry.id   AF-A0A926B6U2-F1
#
_cell.length_a   1.000
_cell.length_b   1.000
_cell.length_c   1.000
_cell.angle_alpha   90.00
_cell.angle_beta   90.00
_cell.angle_gamma   90.00
#
_symmetry.space_group_name_H-M   'P 1'
#
loop_
_entity.id
_entity.type
_entity.pdbx_description
1 polymer ?
#
loop_
_entity_poly.entity_id
_entity_poly.type
_entity_poly.pdbx_seq_one_letter_code
_entity_poly.pdbx_strand_id
1 'polypeptide(L)'
;MNRRRNETRTSGFPILALLLGAAIIAAGGVLHVYYKNSQILISRQIDAIDLRVEHSRLEIRTTEMRMDQLLNRFMIRKQLSDNGSDLHPIALKDVEDIQPTSANRRSVASAIP
;
A
#
# COMPACT_ATOMS: atom_id res chain seq x y z
N MET A 1 -10.96 51.08 66.71
CA MET A 1 -11.82 50.05 66.09
C MET A 1 -11.59 50.08 64.58
N ASN A 2 -11.46 48.91 63.93
CA ASN A 2 -11.23 48.68 62.48
C ASN A 2 -9.86 49.05 61.88
N ARG A 3 -8.90 48.11 61.96
CA ARG A 3 -7.68 48.12 61.11
C ARG A 3 -7.27 46.71 60.70
N ARG A 4 -8.17 45.92 60.10
CA ARG A 4 -7.84 44.60 59.52
C ARG A 4 -8.79 44.22 58.36
N ARG A 5 -8.83 45.00 57.28
CA ARG A 5 -9.59 44.63 56.06
C ARG A 5 -8.86 44.90 54.74
N ASN A 6 -7.53 45.00 54.76
CA ASN A 6 -6.72 45.04 53.53
C ASN A 6 -5.78 43.83 53.52
N GLU A 7 -6.35 42.65 53.36
CA GLU A 7 -5.60 41.52 52.81
C GLU A 7 -5.87 41.53 51.31
N THR A 8 -4.85 41.85 50.53
CA THR A 8 -4.84 41.68 49.08
C THR A 8 -5.04 40.19 48.80
N ARG A 9 -6.29 39.76 48.64
CA ARG A 9 -6.62 38.44 48.09
C ARG A 9 -5.98 38.35 46.71
N THR A 10 -4.87 37.62 46.59
CA THR A 10 -4.30 37.23 45.30
C THR A 10 -5.42 36.56 44.51
N SER A 11 -5.86 37.17 43.41
CA SER A 11 -6.95 36.58 42.62
C SER A 11 -6.43 35.26 42.01
N GLY A 12 -7.24 34.21 42.04
CA GLY A 12 -6.86 32.90 41.50
C GLY A 12 -6.76 32.87 39.97
N PHE A 13 -7.24 33.92 39.30
CA PHE A 13 -7.27 34.05 37.85
C PHE A 13 -5.88 34.02 37.17
N PRO A 14 -4.87 34.80 37.60
CA PRO A 14 -3.51 34.71 37.06
C PRO A 14 -2.90 33.31 37.21
N ILE A 15 -3.17 32.60 38.31
CA ILE A 15 -2.67 31.24 38.52
C ILE A 15 -3.32 30.28 37.52
N LEU A 16 -4.64 30.39 37.32
CA LEU A 16 -5.36 29.60 36.32
C LEU A 16 -4.87 29.87 34.90
N ALA A 17 -4.66 31.15 34.55
CA ALA A 17 -4.15 31.55 33.24
C ALA A 17 -2.74 31.00 32.99
N LEU A 18 -1.88 31.01 34.00
CA LEU A 18 -0.52 30.46 33.91
C LEU A 18 -0.53 28.94 33.76
N LEU A 19 -1.40 28.23 34.49
CA LEU A 19 -1.58 26.79 34.33
C LEU A 19 -2.12 26.43 32.94
N LEU A 20 -3.08 27.19 32.42
CA LEU A 20 -3.64 26.96 31.09
C LEU A 20 -2.58 27.20 30.00
N GLY A 21 -1.80 28.28 30.11
CA GLY A 21 -0.69 28.56 29.21
C GLY A 21 0.37 27.45 29.24
N ALA A 22 0.75 27.00 30.44
CA ALA A 22 1.68 25.88 30.62
C ALA A 22 1.14 24.58 30.00
N ALA A 23 -0.15 24.29 30.15
CA ALA A 23 -0.79 23.11 29.57
C ALA A 23 -0.78 23.14 28.03
N ILE A 24 -1.06 24.30 27.42
CA ILE A 24 -1.02 24.46 25.95
C ILE A 24 0.40 24.27 25.41
N ILE A 25 1.40 24.86 26.06
CA ILE A 25 2.81 24.73 25.66
C ILE A 25 3.25 23.26 25.78
N ALA A 26 2.93 22.61 26.90
CA ALA A 26 3.25 21.20 27.12
C ALA A 26 2.59 20.29 26.08
N ALA A 27 1.30 20.52 25.80
CA ALA A 27 0.55 19.77 24.79
C ALA A 27 1.16 19.95 23.39
N GLY A 28 1.53 21.18 23.01
CA GLY A 28 2.19 21.47 21.73
C GLY A 28 3.55 20.77 21.61
N GLY A 29 4.35 20.76 22.69
CA GLY A 29 5.64 20.08 22.73
C GLY A 29 5.52 18.56 22.55
N VAL A 30 4.60 17.92 23.27
CA VAL A 30 4.34 16.47 23.16
C VAL A 30 3.86 16.11 21.76
N LEU A 31 2.92 16.88 21.22
CA LEU A 31 2.36 16.64 19.89
C LEU A 31 3.42 16.80 18.80
N HIS A 32 4.30 17.79 18.90
CA HIS A 32 5.40 17.99 17.95
C HIS A 32 6.37 16.80 17.92
N VAL A 33 6.78 16.29 19.10
CA VAL A 33 7.64 15.10 19.19
C VAL A 33 6.93 13.86 18.65
N TYR A 34 5.64 13.70 18.95
CA TYR A 34 4.82 12.61 18.44
C TYR A 34 4.77 12.59 16.90
N TYR A 35 4.51 13.75 16.28
CA TYR A 35 4.49 13.86 14.82
C TYR A 35 5.85 13.54 14.19
N LYS A 36 6.94 14.06 14.76
CA LYS A 36 8.29 13.77 14.24
C LYS A 36 8.63 12.29 14.31
N ASN A 37 8.28 11.61 15.39
CA ASN A 37 8.48 10.18 15.54
C ASN A 37 7.58 9.37 14.58
N SER A 38 6.34 9.83 14.37
CA SER A 38 5.40 9.20 13.44
C SER A 38 5.88 9.29 12.00
N GLN A 39 6.49 10.41 11.60
CA GLN A 39 7.07 10.54 10.25
C GLN A 39 8.17 9.51 9.99
N ILE A 40 9.03 9.24 10.97
CA ILE A 40 10.08 8.21 10.84
C ILE A 40 9.47 6.82 10.70
N LEU A 41 8.43 6.51 11.50
CA LEU A 41 7.74 5.23 11.41
C LEU A 41 7.06 5.05 10.06
N ILE A 42 6.37 6.07 9.56
CA ILE A 42 5.70 6.06 8.26
C ILE A 42 6.73 5.91 7.14
N SER A 43 7.84 6.66 7.18
CA SER A 43 8.92 6.53 6.19
C SER A 43 9.47 5.10 6.13
N ARG A 44 9.73 4.49 7.29
CA ARG A 44 10.20 3.09 7.34
C ARG A 44 9.16 2.11 6.81
N GLN A 45 7.88 2.36 7.04
CA GLN A 45 6.80 1.53 6.50
C GLN A 45 6.73 1.65 4.97
N ILE A 46 6.90 2.86 4.43
CA ILE A 46 6.97 3.09 2.98
C ILE A 46 8.15 2.33 2.40
N ASP A 47 9.35 2.47 2.97
CA ASP A 47 10.56 1.77 2.50
C ASP A 47 10.36 0.23 2.51
N ALA A 48 9.73 -0.30 3.56
CA ALA A 48 9.45 -1.73 3.65
C ALA A 48 8.43 -2.21 2.61
N ILE A 49 7.44 -1.37 2.27
CA ILE A 49 6.46 -1.67 1.21
C ILE A 49 7.15 -1.62 -0.15
N ASP A 50 7.98 -0.61 -0.41
CA ASP A 50 8.69 -0.47 -1.68
C ASP A 50 9.62 -1.66 -1.94
N LEU A 51 10.34 -2.13 -0.92
CA LEU A 51 11.14 -3.35 -1.01
C LEU A 51 10.30 -4.59 -1.36
N ARG A 52 9.10 -4.72 -0.78
CA ARG A 52 8.17 -5.82 -1.11
C ARG A 52 7.67 -5.71 -2.54
N VAL A 53 7.32 -4.51 -3.00
CA VAL A 53 6.86 -4.29 -4.38
C VAL A 53 7.94 -4.66 -5.38
N GLU A 54 9.18 -4.24 -5.14
CA GLU A 54 10.32 -4.60 -6.00
C GLU A 54 10.58 -6.11 -5.99
N HIS A 55 10.46 -6.77 -4.83
CA HIS A 55 10.57 -8.23 -4.76
C HIS A 55 9.46 -8.92 -5.57
N SER A 56 8.20 -8.51 -5.40
CA SER A 56 7.07 -9.05 -6.17
C SER A 56 7.24 -8.83 -7.67
N ARG A 57 7.81 -7.70 -8.11
CA ARG A 57 8.12 -7.45 -9.53
C ARG A 57 9.13 -8.44 -10.08
N LEU A 58 10.16 -8.77 -9.30
CA LEU A 58 11.14 -9.79 -9.69
C LEU A 58 10.49 -11.18 -9.77
N GLU A 59 9.65 -11.54 -8.81
CA GLU A 59 8.92 -12.81 -8.84
C GLU A 59 8.00 -12.94 -10.06
N ILE A 60 7.27 -11.86 -10.40
CA ILE A 60 6.43 -11.82 -11.61
C ILE A 60 7.27 -12.09 -12.85
N ARG A 61 8.38 -11.35 -13.06
CA ARG A 61 9.26 -11.57 -14.21
C ARG A 61 9.79 -13.00 -14.26
N THR A 62 10.19 -13.54 -13.11
CA THR A 62 10.70 -14.91 -13.03
C THR A 62 9.62 -15.93 -13.40
N THR A 63 8.39 -15.67 -12.97
CA THR A 63 7.22 -16.51 -13.27
C THR A 63 6.84 -16.40 -14.75
N GLU A 64 6.85 -15.20 -15.33
CA GLU A 64 6.64 -14.98 -16.76
C GLU A 64 7.69 -15.71 -17.60
N MET A 65 8.98 -15.63 -17.23
CA MET A 65 10.03 -16.40 -17.92
C MET A 65 9.81 -17.91 -17.85
N ARG A 66 9.37 -18.44 -16.69
CA ARG A 66 9.01 -19.86 -16.57
C ARG A 66 7.79 -20.20 -17.42
N MET A 67 6.80 -19.32 -17.47
CA MET A 67 5.61 -19.50 -18.28
C MET A 67 5.96 -19.56 -19.77
N ASP A 68 6.82 -18.65 -20.24
CA ASP A 68 7.34 -18.65 -21.62
C ASP A 68 8.11 -19.94 -21.95
N GLN A 69 8.87 -20.49 -21.00
CA GLN A 69 9.55 -21.78 -21.18
C GLN A 69 8.57 -22.95 -21.29
N LEU A 70 7.53 -22.98 -20.46
CA LEU A 70 6.52 -24.04 -20.48
C LEU A 70 5.58 -23.93 -21.69
N LEU A 71 5.21 -22.72 -22.09
CA LEU A 71 4.39 -22.45 -23.27
C LEU A 71 5.19 -22.51 -24.57
N ASN A 72 6.51 -22.68 -24.49
CA ASN A 72 7.33 -22.86 -25.67
C ASN A 72 6.88 -24.12 -26.41
N ARG A 73 6.33 -23.92 -27.61
CA ARG A 73 5.83 -24.99 -28.50
C ARG A 73 6.84 -26.13 -28.67
N PHE A 74 8.14 -25.82 -28.69
CA PHE A 74 9.19 -26.83 -28.80
C PHE A 74 9.31 -27.69 -27.54
N MET A 75 9.13 -27.11 -26.36
CA MET A 75 9.16 -27.85 -25.09
C MET A 75 7.94 -28.74 -24.92
N ILE A 76 6.75 -28.23 -25.26
CA ILE A 76 5.51 -29.01 -25.26
C ILE A 76 5.63 -30.19 -26.22
N ARG A 77 6.11 -29.97 -27.45
CA ARG A 77 6.27 -31.02 -28.45
C ARG A 77 7.29 -32.08 -28.00
N LYS A 78 8.38 -31.67 -27.35
CA LYS A 78 9.36 -32.58 -26.77
C LYS A 78 8.78 -33.40 -25.62
N GLN A 79 8.06 -32.77 -24.69
CA GLN A 79 7.38 -33.49 -23.61
C GLN A 79 6.31 -34.47 -24.12
N LEU A 80 5.52 -34.11 -25.12
CA LEU A 80 4.56 -35.06 -25.73
C LEU A 80 5.26 -36.25 -26.39
N SER A 81 6.39 -36.00 -27.08
CA SER A 81 7.22 -37.06 -27.66
C SER A 81 7.81 -37.97 -26.58
N ASP A 82 8.32 -37.41 -25.48
CA ASP A 82 8.90 -38.16 -24.37
C ASP A 82 7.84 -38.98 -23.61
N ASN A 83 6.59 -38.50 -23.56
CA ASN A 83 5.45 -39.22 -22.98
C ASN A 83 4.79 -40.22 -23.94
N GLY A 84 5.34 -40.42 -25.16
CA GLY A 84 4.82 -41.39 -26.13
C GLY A 84 3.47 -41.02 -26.75
N SER A 85 3.06 -39.76 -26.64
CA SER A 85 1.81 -39.28 -27.25
C SER A 85 2.10 -38.66 -28.61
N ASP A 86 1.77 -39.37 -29.68
CA ASP A 86 1.81 -38.82 -31.03
C ASP A 86 0.71 -37.76 -31.19
N LEU A 87 1.15 -36.54 -31.51
CA LEU A 87 0.27 -35.42 -31.85
C LEU A 87 -0.60 -35.83 -33.04
N HIS A 88 -1.90 -35.98 -32.82
CA HIS A 88 -2.83 -36.23 -33.91
C HIS A 88 -2.94 -34.98 -34.79
N PRO A 89 -2.83 -35.10 -36.12
CA PRO A 89 -3.02 -33.97 -37.01
C PRO A 89 -4.48 -33.52 -36.94
N ILE A 90 -4.71 -32.34 -36.37
CA ILE A 90 -6.02 -31.68 -36.38
C ILE A 90 -6.24 -31.16 -37.80
N ALA A 91 -7.35 -31.54 -38.42
CA ALA A 91 -7.70 -31.03 -39.74
C ALA A 91 -8.11 -29.56 -39.63
N LEU A 92 -7.66 -28.69 -40.55
CA LEU A 92 -7.95 -27.25 -40.50
C LEU A 92 -9.45 -26.92 -40.45
N LYS A 93 -10.31 -27.82 -40.94
CA LYS A 93 -11.77 -27.72 -40.89
C LYS A 93 -12.35 -27.74 -39.45
N ASP A 94 -11.57 -28.24 -38.48
CA ASP A 94 -11.97 -28.38 -37.08
C ASP A 94 -11.35 -27.27 -36.20
N VAL A 95 -10.67 -26.29 -36.81
CA VAL A 95 -10.04 -25.15 -36.12
C VAL A 95 -10.90 -23.91 -36.31
N GLU A 96 -11.48 -23.40 -35.23
CA GLU A 96 -12.19 -22.12 -35.22
C GLU A 96 -11.23 -21.01 -34.75
N ASP A 97 -11.03 -20.00 -35.60
CA ASP A 97 -10.20 -18.83 -35.27
C ASP A 97 -11.05 -17.78 -34.54
N ILE A 98 -10.91 -17.72 -33.22
CA ILE A 98 -11.61 -16.75 -32.38
C ILE A 98 -10.85 -15.43 -32.45
N GLN A 99 -11.31 -14.50 -33.29
CA GLN A 99 -10.79 -13.14 -33.27
C GLN A 99 -11.04 -12.51 -31.88
N PRO A 100 -10.02 -11.90 -31.25
CA PRO A 100 -10.23 -11.17 -30.02
C PRO A 100 -11.18 -10.02 -30.34
N THR A 101 -12.39 -10.09 -29.78
CA THR A 101 -13.35 -8.98 -29.85
C THR A 101 -12.60 -7.73 -29.41
N SER A 102 -12.49 -6.76 -30.31
CA SER A 102 -11.87 -5.46 -30.03
C SER A 102 -12.45 -4.98 -28.70
N ALA A 103 -11.61 -4.97 -27.67
CA ALA A 103 -12.01 -4.56 -26.34
C ALA A 103 -12.53 -3.12 -26.44
N ASN A 104 -13.85 -2.98 -26.52
CA ASN A 104 -14.49 -1.69 -26.35
C ASN A 104 -14.09 -1.24 -24.95
N ARG A 105 -13.37 -0.13 -24.92
CA ARG A 105 -12.70 0.42 -23.74
C ARG A 105 -13.64 0.39 -22.55
N ARG A 106 -13.18 -0.27 -21.48
CA ARG A 106 -13.32 0.19 -20.08
C ARG A 106 -14.69 0.79 -19.76
N SER A 107 -15.69 -0.05 -19.52
CA SER A 107 -16.66 0.28 -18.48
C SER A 107 -15.94 0.07 -17.15
N VAL A 108 -15.29 1.12 -16.66
CA VAL A 108 -14.80 1.17 -15.28
C VAL A 108 -16.01 1.43 -14.39
N ALA A 109 -16.33 0.48 -13.53
CA ALA A 109 -17.28 0.70 -12.44
C ALA A 109 -16.74 1.83 -11.56
N SER A 110 -17.38 3.00 -11.61
CA SER A 110 -17.12 4.07 -10.64
C SER A 110 -17.76 3.67 -9.31
N ALA A 111 -16.95 3.22 -8.36
CA ALA A 111 -17.35 3.19 -6.96
C ALA A 111 -17.07 4.58 -6.36
N ILE A 112 -18.12 5.35 -6.09
CA ILE A 112 -18.09 6.53 -5.22
C ILE A 112 -19.44 6.59 -4.49
N PRO A 113 -19.47 7.08 -3.24
CA PRO A 113 -19.24 6.36 -1.98
C PRO A 113 -20.48 5.64 -1.43
#